data_AF-A0A813F6H8-F1
#
_entry.id   AF-A0A813F6H8-F1
#
_cell.length_a   1.000
_cell.length_b   1.000
_cell.length_c   1.000
_cell.angle_alpha   90.00
_cell.angle_beta   90.00
_cell.angle_gamma   90.00
#
_symmetry.space_group_name_H-M   'P 1'
#
loop_
_entity.id
_entity.type
_entity.pdbx_description
1 polymer ?
#
loop_
_entity_poly.entity_id
_entity_poly.type
_entity_poly.pdbx_seq_one_letter_code
_entity_poly.pdbx_strand_id
1 'polypeptide(L)' 'LNGIVFIVDAADRTRFLEAREELDHLLEDPMLSGVPIVILGNKIDIPIAAGE' A
#
# COMPACT_ATOMS: atom_id res chain seq x y z
N LEU A 1 18.74 -0.10 1.23
CA LEU A 1 17.36 -0.14 1.76
C LEU A 1 17.13 -1.53 2.35
N ASN A 2 16.58 -1.62 3.57
CA ASN A 2 16.30 -2.93 4.20
C ASN A 2 14.83 -3.38 4.07
N GLY A 3 13.95 -2.49 3.59
CA GLY A 3 12.54 -2.77 3.35
C GLY A 3 11.78 -1.49 3.03
N ILE A 4 10.54 -1.64 2.57
CA ILE A 4 9.59 -0.55 2.28
C ILE A 4 8.32 -0.79 3.09
N VAL A 5 7.78 0.27 3.68
CA VAL A 5 6.44 0.26 4.30
C VAL A 5 5.52 1.11 3.42
N PHE A 6 4.53 0.47 2.80
CA PHE A 6 3.54 1.10 1.95
C PHE A 6 2.22 1.26 2.72
N ILE A 7 1.81 2.49 2.99
CA ILE A 7 0.63 2.77 3.83
C ILE A 7 -0.55 3.14 2.94
N VAL A 8 -1.65 2.42 3.09
CA VAL A 8 -2.92 2.67 2.37
C VAL A 8 -3.94 3.19 3.36
N ASP A 9 -4.64 4.28 3.04
CA ASP A 9 -5.77 4.75 3.84
C ASP A 9 -6.97 3.81 3.66
N ALA A 10 -7.22 2.91 4.60
CA ALA A 10 -8.29 1.92 4.48
C ALA A 10 -9.70 2.55 4.44
N ALA A 11 -9.86 3.79 4.93
CA ALA A 11 -11.13 4.50 4.93
C ALA A 11 -11.43 5.21 3.59
N ASP A 12 -10.43 5.43 2.73
CA ASP A 12 -10.60 6.09 1.44
C ASP A 12 -10.48 5.11 0.27
N ARG A 13 -11.57 4.37 0.02
CA ARG A 13 -11.66 3.40 -1.07
C ARG A 13 -11.53 4.01 -2.47
N THR A 14 -11.78 5.32 -2.62
CA THR A 14 -11.69 5.98 -3.93
C THR A 14 -10.27 6.03 -4.46
N ARG A 15 -9.28 5.97 -3.55
CA ARG A 15 -7.86 5.99 -3.86
C ARG A 15 -7.21 4.61 -3.97
N PHE A 16 -7.97 3.52 -3.83
CA PHE A 16 -7.40 2.17 -3.92
C PHE A 16 -6.84 1.86 -5.30
N LEU A 17 -7.46 2.40 -6.35
CA LEU A 17 -6.96 2.23 -7.70
C LEU A 17 -5.59 2.91 -7.86
N GLU A 18 -5.48 4.17 -7.42
CA GLU A 18 -4.23 4.93 -7.40
C GLU A 18 -3.15 4.23 -6.57
N ALA A 19 -3.50 3.74 -5.36
CA ALA A 19 -2.58 3.03 -4.49
C ALA A 19 -2.08 1.71 -5.10
N ARG A 20 -2.94 1.01 -5.85
CA ARG A 20 -2.55 -0.21 -6.58
C ARG A 20 -1.59 0.12 -7.72
N GLU A 21 -1.90 1.11 -8.55
CA GLU A 21 -1.04 1.52 -9.67
C GLU A 21 0.35 1.92 -9.19
N GLU A 22 0.44 2.66 -8.08
CA GLU A 22 1.74 3.04 -7.50
C GLU A 22 2.50 1.84 -6.90
N LEU A 23 1.79 0.91 -6.26
CA LEU A 23 2.38 -0.33 -5.78
C LEU A 23 2.92 -1.17 -6.94
N ASP A 24 2.19 -1.26 -8.05
CA ASP A 24 2.62 -1.98 -9.25
C ASP A 24 3.91 -1.34 -9.81
N HIS A 25 3.99 -0.01 -9.90
CA HIS A 25 5.22 0.68 -10.31
C HIS A 25 6.40 0.39 -9.37
N LEU A 26 6.18 0.35 -8.05
CA LEU A 26 7.22 0.01 -7.08
C LEU A 26 7.72 -1.44 -7.23
N LEU A 27 6.83 -2.37 -7.57
CA LEU A 27 7.18 -3.78 -7.79
C LEU A 27 7.94 -3.99 -9.10
N GLU A 28 7.70 -3.15 -10.10
CA GLU A 28 8.38 -3.19 -11.40
C GLU A 28 9.77 -2.52 -11.37
N ASP A 29 10.08 -1.69 -10.36
CA ASP A 29 11.37 -1.01 -10.25
C ASP A 29 12.52 -2.00 -10.00
N PRO A 30 13.48 -2.16 -10.96
CA PRO A 30 14.61 -3.06 -10.81
C PRO A 30 15.51 -2.73 -9.59
N MET A 31 15.54 -1.47 -9.16
CA MET A 31 16.30 -1.03 -7.99
C MET A 31 15.72 -1.55 -6.66
N LEU A 32 14.44 -1.89 -6.66
CA LEU A 32 13.70 -2.42 -5.51
C LEU A 32 13.59 -3.94 -5.55
N SER A 33 14.15 -4.59 -6.57
CA SER A 33 14.18 -6.05 -6.69
C SER A 33 14.79 -6.71 -5.44
N GLY A 34 14.03 -7.59 -4.80
CA GLY A 34 14.42 -8.29 -3.57
C GLY A 34 14.30 -7.47 -2.29
N VAL A 35 13.88 -6.21 -2.35
CA VAL A 35 13.57 -5.42 -1.15
C VAL A 35 12.20 -5.85 -0.61
N PRO A 36 12.09 -6.25 0.67
CA PRO A 36 10.81 -6.66 1.22
C PRO A 36 9.87 -5.46 1.36
N ILE A 37 8.60 -5.64 0.97
CA ILE A 37 7.56 -4.61 1.07
C ILE A 37 6.49 -5.09 2.04
N VAL A 38 6.15 -4.24 3.01
CA VAL A 38 5.02 -4.43 3.93
C VAL A 38 3.94 -3.42 3.57
N ILE A 39 2.73 -3.89 3.36
CA ILE A 39 1.56 -3.05 3.07
C ILE A 39 0.73 -2.93 4.36
N LEU A 40 0.43 -1.72 4.79
CA LEU A 40 -0.36 -1.46 6.01
C LEU A 40 -1.61 -0.65 5.67
N GLY A 41 -2.77 -1.20 6.00
CA GLY A 41 -4.03 -0.46 6.03
C GLY A 41 -4.11 0.45 7.26
N ASN A 42 -4.12 1.76 7.05
CA ASN A 42 -4.24 2.79 8.08
C ASN A 42 -5.71 3.23 8.25
N LYS A 43 -6.04 3.87 9.38
CA LYS A 43 -7.39 4.36 9.74
C LYS A 43 -8.47 3.28 9.89
N ILE A 44 -8.06 2.10 10.36
CA ILE A 44 -8.96 0.96 10.63
C ILE A 44 -10.02 1.23 11.70
N ASP A 45 -9.85 2.29 12.48
CA ASP A 45 -10.81 2.77 13.48
C ASP A 45 -12.09 3.37 12.86
N ILE A 46 -12.05 3.72 11.57
CA ILE A 46 -13.20 4.33 10.88
C ILE A 46 -14.19 3.25 10.42
N PRO A 47 -15.50 3.37 10.70
CA PRO A 47 -16.48 2.32 10.38
C PRO A 47 -16.58 1.93 8.89
N ILE A 48 -16.23 2.85 7.99
CA ILE A 48 -16.24 2.59 6.54
C ILE A 48 -14.91 2.02 6.03
N ALA A 49 -13.92 1.85 6.91
CA ALA A 49 -12.63 1.30 6.54
C ALA A 49 -12.80 -0.08 5.89
N ALA A 50 -11.94 -0.38 4.92
CA ALA A 50 -11.82 -1.72 4.39
C ALA A 50 -11.34 -2.66 5.50
N GLY A 51 -12.28 -3.46 6.02
CA GLY A 51 -12.01 -4.62 6.87
C GLY A 51 -11.81 -5.88 6.03
N GLU A 52 -11.51 -6.98 6.72
CA GLU A 52 -11.41 -8.34 6.14
C GLU A 52 -12.72 -8.83 5.52
#